data_AF-A0A6G0WZ55-F1
#
_entry.id   AF-A0A6G0WZ55-F1
#
_cell.length_a   1.000
_cell.length_b   1.000
_cell.length_c   1.000
_cell.angle_alpha   90.00
_cell.angle_beta   90.00
_cell.angle_gamma   90.00
#
_symmetry.space_group_name_H-M   'P 1'
#
loop_
_entity.id
_entity.type
_entity.pdbx_description
1 polymer ?
#
loop_
_entity_poly.entity_id
_entity_poly.type
_entity_poly.pdbx_seq_one_letter_code
_entity_poly.pdbx_strand_id
1 'polypeptide(L)'
;MGYADTSQKSAGLLNRQYARAFVVQDDATNSRVLLVNCDVLAIFQLVHQEVVKQLAAKYGTLYTEQNVILHAIHTHATPGGSSAYFMYDRL
;
A
#
# COMPACT_ATOMS: atom_id res chain seq x y z
N MET A 1 -0.21 -7.04 -12.71
CA MET A 1 -0.41 -5.57 -12.64
C MET A 1 0.91 -4.91 -12.97
N GLY A 2 0.95 -3.99 -13.93
CA GLY A 2 2.17 -3.29 -14.34
C GLY A 2 2.42 -3.30 -15.85
N TYR A 3 2.32 -4.46 -16.50
CA TYR A 3 2.63 -4.58 -17.93
C TYR A 3 1.51 -4.18 -18.90
N ALA A 4 0.29 -3.95 -18.40
CA ALA A 4 -0.90 -3.69 -19.23
C ALA A 4 -1.14 -4.75 -20.33
N ASP A 5 -0.83 -6.02 -20.01
CA ASP A 5 -1.03 -7.16 -20.88
C ASP A 5 -2.19 -8.02 -20.37
N THR A 6 -3.27 -8.09 -21.16
CA THR A 6 -4.52 -8.80 -20.82
C THR A 6 -4.35 -10.32 -20.80
N SER A 7 -3.29 -10.83 -21.43
CA SER A 7 -2.92 -12.24 -21.44
C SER A 7 -2.14 -12.64 -20.17
N GLN A 8 -1.52 -11.67 -19.48
CA GLN A 8 -0.76 -11.92 -18.26
C GLN A 8 -1.69 -12.09 -17.05
N LYS A 9 -2.16 -13.32 -16.85
CA LYS A 9 -2.96 -13.73 -15.68
C LYS A 9 -2.10 -14.47 -14.66
N SER A 10 -2.39 -14.28 -13.38
CA SER A 10 -1.71 -15.03 -12.32
C SER A 10 -1.95 -16.53 -12.46
N ALA A 11 -0.89 -17.33 -12.50
CA ALA A 11 -0.96 -18.78 -12.67
C ALA A 11 -0.37 -19.58 -11.48
N GLY A 12 -0.01 -18.89 -10.40
CA GLY A 12 0.62 -19.49 -9.24
C GLY A 12 1.33 -18.47 -8.36
N LEU A 13 2.13 -18.95 -7.43
CA LEU A 13 2.88 -18.11 -6.49
C LEU A 13 4.34 -18.55 -6.46
N LEU A 14 5.24 -17.65 -6.90
CA LEU A 14 6.69 -17.84 -6.76
C LEU A 14 7.14 -17.44 -5.35
N ASN A 15 6.81 -16.21 -4.95
CA ASN A 15 7.04 -15.66 -3.61
C ASN A 15 5.76 -14.98 -3.12
N ARG A 16 5.58 -14.92 -1.81
CA ARG A 16 4.50 -14.10 -1.22
C ARG A 16 4.84 -12.62 -1.32
N GLN A 17 3.79 -11.81 -1.33
CA GLN A 17 3.86 -10.36 -1.19
C GLN A 17 3.74 -10.01 0.29
N TYR A 18 4.57 -9.07 0.77
CA TYR A 18 4.54 -8.61 2.15
C TYR A 18 4.36 -7.10 2.24
N ALA A 19 3.80 -6.64 3.35
CA ALA A 19 3.86 -5.26 3.80
C ALA A 19 4.77 -5.21 5.03
N ARG A 20 5.88 -4.46 4.95
CA ARG A 20 6.86 -4.36 6.03
C ARG A 20 6.76 -2.97 6.65
N ALA A 21 6.29 -2.92 7.89
CA ALA A 21 6.04 -1.68 8.61
C ALA A 21 7.19 -1.32 9.56
N PHE A 22 7.55 -0.05 9.57
CA PHE A 22 8.56 0.55 10.43
C PHE A 22 7.94 1.78 11.10
N VAL A 23 7.96 1.79 12.44
CA VAL A 23 7.51 2.95 13.21
C VAL A 23 8.73 3.61 13.82
N VAL A 24 8.88 4.90 13.56
CA VAL A 24 9.91 5.74 14.18
C VAL A 24 9.20 6.73 15.08
N GLN A 25 9.64 6.82 16.34
CA GLN A 25 9.13 7.78 17.32
C GLN A 25 10.27 8.68 17.77
N ASP A 26 9.98 9.97 17.90
CA ASP A 26 10.81 10.90 18.68
C ASP A 26 10.35 10.88 20.14
N ASP A 27 11.25 10.52 21.05
CA ASP A 27 10.94 10.40 22.48
C ASP A 27 10.73 11.75 23.17
N ALA A 28 11.26 12.85 22.62
CA ALA A 28 11.07 14.18 23.20
C ALA A 28 9.65 14.70 22.95
N THR A 29 9.11 14.47 21.76
CA THR A 29 7.78 14.99 21.35
C THR A 29 6.68 13.94 21.34
N ASN A 30 7.03 12.66 21.47
CA ASN A 30 6.17 11.50 21.17
C ASN A 30 5.60 11.48 19.75
N SER A 31 6.14 12.28 18.83
CA SER A 31 5.72 12.29 17.43
C SER A 31 6.15 10.99 16.75
N ARG A 32 5.30 10.46 15.86
CA ARG A 32 5.56 9.19 15.15
C ARG A 32 5.45 9.36 13.66
N VAL A 33 6.23 8.59 12.92
CA VAL A 33 6.05 8.31 11.49
C VAL A 33 5.95 6.79 11.30
N LEU A 34 4.95 6.36 10.52
CA LEU A 34 4.78 4.99 10.06
C LEU A 34 5.16 4.91 8.58
N LEU A 35 6.24 4.18 8.28
CA LEU A 35 6.62 3.82 6.91
C LEU A 35 6.25 2.35 6.66
N VAL A 36 5.55 2.06 5.58
CA VAL A 36 5.24 0.69 5.17
C VAL A 36 5.76 0.45 3.75
N ASN A 37 6.68 -0.50 3.59
CA ASN A 37 7.18 -0.93 2.29
C ASN A 37 6.42 -2.18 1.83
N CYS A 38 5.66 -2.04 0.75
CA CYS A 38 4.76 -3.05 0.22
C CYS A 38 5.27 -3.65 -1.09
N ASP A 39 5.20 -4.98 -1.19
CA ASP A 39 5.55 -5.73 -2.40
C ASP A 39 4.39 -5.66 -3.42
N VAL A 40 4.13 -4.49 -4.01
CA VAL A 40 3.09 -4.21 -5.02
C VAL A 40 3.59 -3.27 -6.12
N LEU A 41 2.83 -3.12 -7.22
CA LEU A 41 3.12 -2.15 -8.28
C LEU A 41 3.06 -0.70 -7.76
N ALA A 42 1.97 -0.36 -7.10
CA ALA A 42 1.69 1.00 -6.66
C ALA A 42 0.77 0.96 -5.44
N ILE A 43 0.85 1.99 -4.61
CA ILE A 43 -0.21 2.28 -3.65
C ILE A 43 -1.18 3.24 -4.34
N PHE A 44 -2.35 2.73 -4.69
CA PHE A 44 -3.41 3.56 -5.26
C PHE A 44 -4.12 4.35 -4.15
N GLN A 45 -4.72 5.48 -4.54
CA GLN A 45 -5.39 6.38 -3.60
C GLN A 45 -6.43 5.67 -2.72
N LEU A 46 -7.25 4.78 -3.30
CA LEU A 46 -8.23 4.00 -2.53
C LEU A 46 -7.57 3.20 -1.40
N VAL A 47 -6.47 2.52 -1.70
CA VAL A 47 -5.74 1.70 -0.72
C VAL A 47 -5.20 2.59 0.40
N HIS A 48 -4.62 3.74 0.07
CA HIS A 48 -4.12 4.69 1.07
C HIS A 48 -5.25 5.19 1.99
N GLN A 49 -6.35 5.67 1.41
CA GLN A 49 -7.49 6.22 2.16
C GLN A 49 -8.12 5.17 3.09
N GLU A 50 -8.34 3.94 2.62
CA GLU A 50 -8.92 2.89 3.45
C GLU A 50 -7.97 2.40 4.54
N VAL A 51 -6.66 2.37 4.30
CA VAL A 51 -5.68 2.06 5.34
C VAL A 51 -5.67 3.14 6.42
N VAL A 52 -5.61 4.43 6.05
CA VAL A 52 -5.63 5.53 7.02
C VAL A 52 -6.94 5.53 7.82
N LYS A 53 -8.08 5.30 7.17
CA LYS A 53 -9.39 5.17 7.83
C LYS A 53 -9.41 4.01 8.83
N GLN A 54 -8.87 2.84 8.49
CA GLN A 54 -8.78 1.71 9.41
C GLN A 54 -7.82 1.97 10.58
N LEU A 55 -6.70 2.65 10.31
CA LEU A 55 -5.78 3.10 11.37
C LEU A 55 -6.47 4.08 12.31
N ALA A 56 -7.24 5.02 11.79
CA ALA A 56 -8.00 5.98 12.59
C ALA A 56 -9.06 5.28 13.46
N ALA A 57 -9.78 4.30 12.90
CA ALA A 57 -10.75 3.51 13.66
C ALA A 57 -10.12 2.72 14.82
N LYS A 58 -8.86 2.29 14.68
CA LYS A 58 -8.17 1.47 15.68
C LYS A 58 -7.33 2.28 16.68
N TYR A 59 -6.75 3.39 16.24
CA TYR A 59 -5.74 4.14 17.00
C TYR A 59 -6.10 5.63 17.18
N GLY A 60 -7.32 6.05 16.81
CA GLY A 60 -7.75 7.43 16.89
C GLY A 60 -6.93 8.34 15.98
N THR A 61 -6.38 9.42 16.53
CA THR A 61 -5.61 10.41 15.76
C THR A 61 -4.11 10.12 15.70
N LEU A 62 -3.66 8.96 16.18
CA LEU A 62 -2.24 8.63 16.26
C LEU A 62 -1.56 8.49 14.88
N TYR A 63 -2.31 7.96 13.91
CA TYR A 63 -1.86 7.73 12.54
C TYR A 63 -2.82 8.40 11.57
N THR A 64 -2.34 9.41 10.86
CA THR A 64 -3.09 10.23 9.91
C THR A 64 -2.34 10.32 8.58
N GLU A 65 -2.94 10.96 7.59
CA GLU A 65 -2.29 11.18 6.29
C GLU A 65 -0.97 11.98 6.39
N GLN A 66 -0.76 12.70 7.49
CA GLN A 66 0.43 13.50 7.70
C GLN A 66 1.64 12.67 8.16
N ASN A 67 1.43 11.46 8.69
CA ASN A 67 2.51 10.66 9.27
C ASN A 67 2.48 9.18 8.89
N VAL A 68 1.63 8.78 7.94
CA VAL A 68 1.59 7.44 7.37
C VAL A 68 2.10 7.48 5.93
N ILE A 69 3.15 6.73 5.64
CA ILE A 69 3.72 6.57 4.31
C ILE A 69 3.55 5.13 3.89
N LEU A 70 2.80 4.89 2.81
CA LEU A 70 2.71 3.60 2.16
C LEU A 70 3.53 3.66 0.86
N HIS A 71 4.59 2.87 0.78
CA HIS A 71 5.50 2.79 -0.35
C HIS A 71 5.32 1.48 -1.09
N ALA A 72 5.33 1.53 -2.42
CA ALA A 72 5.31 0.34 -3.28
C ALA A 72 6.70 0.14 -3.91
N ILE A 73 7.21 -1.08 -3.95
CA ILE A 73 8.49 -1.38 -4.62
C ILE A 73 8.39 -1.39 -6.15
N HIS A 74 7.21 -1.16 -6.71
CA HIS A 74 6.96 -1.18 -8.15
C HIS A 74 7.24 -2.52 -8.83
N THR A 75 6.90 -3.62 -8.16
CA THR A 75 6.95 -4.94 -8.80
C THR A 75 5.80 -5.12 -9.78
N HIS A 76 6.08 -5.64 -10.97
CA HIS A 76 5.06 -5.97 -11.96
C HIS A 76 4.47 -7.38 -11.76
N ALA A 77 4.93 -8.13 -10.75
CA ALA A 77 4.58 -9.52 -10.50
C ALA A 77 3.52 -9.68 -9.39
N THR A 78 2.49 -8.84 -9.41
CA THR A 78 1.37 -8.89 -8.45
C THR A 78 0.01 -8.87 -9.14
N PRO A 79 -1.05 -9.39 -8.49
CA PRO A 79 -2.43 -9.19 -8.94
C PRO A 79 -2.78 -7.69 -9.05
N GLY A 80 -3.69 -7.35 -9.97
CA GLY A 80 -4.25 -6.00 -10.13
C GLY A 80 -5.64 -5.86 -9.52
N GLY A 81 -6.39 -4.82 -9.89
CA GLY A 81 -7.79 -4.64 -9.48
C GLY A 81 -7.98 -3.89 -8.17
N SER A 82 -6.99 -3.15 -7.71
CA SER A 82 -6.99 -2.46 -6.40
C SER A 82 -7.02 -0.94 -6.52
N SER A 83 -7.24 -0.39 -7.72
CA SER A 83 -7.11 1.04 -7.96
C SER A 83 -8.40 1.83 -7.74
N ALA A 84 -9.55 1.25 -8.11
CA ALA A 84 -10.83 1.91 -8.31
C ALA A 84 -10.87 3.04 -9.37
N TYR A 85 -9.85 3.14 -10.23
CA TYR A 85 -9.87 3.96 -11.43
C TYR A 85 -9.83 3.07 -12.66
N PHE A 86 -10.72 3.36 -13.62
CA PHE A 86 -10.87 2.58 -14.85
C PHE A 86 -9.53 2.34 -15.57
N MET A 87 -8.69 3.37 -15.66
CA MET A 87 -7.40 3.32 -16.35
C MET A 87 -6.47 2.22 -15.82
N TYR A 88 -6.48 1.94 -14.51
CA TYR A 88 -5.55 0.99 -13.89
C TYR A 88 -6.17 -0.40 -13.69
N ASP A 89 -7.49 -0.50 -13.58
CA ASP A 89 -8.18 -1.77 -13.30
C ASP A 89 -8.75 -2.47 -14.53
N ARG A 90 -8.93 -1.77 -15.66
CA ARG A 90 -9.47 -2.34 -16.89
C ARG A 90 -8.57 -2.08 -18.10
N LEU A 91 -7.52 -2.89 -18.20
CA LEU A 91 -6.96 -3.38 -19.46
C LEU A 91 -6.58 -4.85 -19.24
#